data_AF-A0A833GQZ2-F1
#
_entry.id   AF-A0A833GQZ2-F1
#
_cell.length_a   1.000
_cell.length_b   1.000
_cell.length_c   1.000
_cell.angle_alpha   90.00
_cell.angle_beta   90.00
_cell.angle_gamma   90.00
#
_symmetry.space_group_name_H-M   'P 1'
#
loop_
_entity.id
_entity.type
_entity.pdbx_description
1 polymer ?
#
loop_
_entity_poly.entity_id
_entity_poly.type
_entity_poly.pdbx_seq_one_letter_code
_entity_poly.pdbx_strand_id
1 'polypeptide(L)'
;MPLELRLAAVIHLLSSSALRGATHHKTEALRAHLRCVAASDDLNPYLRNTLQEVLGGWEAVHCHPASVPVDAYPLTGPGWQTH
;
A
#
# COMPACT_ATOMS: atom_id res chain seq x y z
N MET A 1 -1.79 -14.34 10.52
CA MET A 1 -2.88 -13.35 10.40
C MET A 1 -3.87 -13.87 9.37
N PRO A 2 -5.18 -13.84 9.66
CA PRO A 2 -6.23 -14.19 8.70
C PRO A 2 -6.08 -13.48 7.36
N LEU A 3 -6.47 -14.14 6.28
CA LEU A 3 -6.36 -13.62 4.91
C LEU A 3 -7.09 -12.29 4.74
N GLU A 4 -8.30 -12.17 5.26
CA GLU A 4 -9.14 -10.97 5.16
C GLU A 4 -8.47 -9.74 5.79
N LEU A 5 -7.93 -9.90 7.01
CA LEU A 5 -7.18 -8.84 7.67
C LEU A 5 -5.94 -8.45 6.86
N ARG A 6 -5.30 -9.42 6.19
CA ARG A 6 -4.12 -9.16 5.37
C ARG A 6 -4.45 -8.39 4.10
N LEU A 7 -5.57 -8.71 3.46
CA LEU A 7 -6.09 -7.93 2.34
C LEU A 7 -6.46 -6.52 2.78
N ALA A 8 -7.10 -6.37 3.95
CA ALA A 8 -7.40 -5.05 4.52
C ALA A 8 -6.12 -4.23 4.76
N ALA A 9 -5.05 -4.86 5.28
CA ALA A 9 -3.76 -4.21 5.47
C ALA A 9 -3.11 -3.80 4.13
N VAL A 10 -3.18 -4.64 3.10
CA VAL A 10 -2.71 -4.32 1.74
C VAL A 10 -3.45 -3.10 1.20
N ILE A 11 -4.79 -3.10 1.26
CA ILE A 11 -5.62 -1.97 0.79
C ILE A 11 -5.24 -0.69 1.55
N HIS A 12 -5.17 -0.75 2.88
CA HIS A 12 -4.82 0.40 3.70
C HIS A 12 -3.42 0.95 3.36
N LEU A 13 -2.41 0.09 3.17
CA LEU A 13 -1.06 0.50 2.81
C LEU A 13 -1.00 1.11 1.40
N LEU A 14 -1.72 0.54 0.43
CA LEU A 14 -1.85 1.11 -0.91
C LEU A 14 -2.48 2.50 -0.86
N SER A 15 -3.62 2.65 -0.18
CA SER A 15 -4.31 3.93 -0.03
C SER A 15 -3.46 4.96 0.70
N SER A 16 -2.81 4.56 1.80
CA SER A 16 -1.91 5.43 2.58
C SER A 16 -0.68 5.85 1.78
N SER A 17 -0.19 4.99 0.87
CA SER A 17 0.95 5.32 0.00
C SER A 17 0.53 6.22 -1.17
N ALA A 18 -0.67 6.03 -1.73
CA ALA A 18 -1.23 6.91 -2.75
C ALA A 18 -1.51 8.32 -2.22
N LEU A 19 -2.01 8.44 -0.98
CA LEU A 19 -2.36 9.72 -0.37
C LEU A 19 -1.17 10.48 0.22
N ARG A 20 -0.22 9.77 0.84
CA ARG A 20 0.85 10.38 1.67
C ARG A 20 2.27 10.02 1.22
N GLY A 21 2.38 9.46 0.02
CA GLY A 21 3.62 8.91 -0.50
C GLY A 21 3.98 7.56 0.10
N ALA A 22 4.66 6.76 -0.72
CA ALA A 22 5.33 5.54 -0.30
C ALA A 22 6.58 5.90 0.50
N THR A 23 6.78 5.24 1.64
CA THR A 23 8.01 5.32 2.44
C THR A 23 8.65 3.95 2.46
N HIS A 24 9.95 3.88 2.79
CA HIS A 24 10.66 2.61 2.92
C HIS A 24 9.89 1.60 3.79
N HIS A 25 9.44 2.03 4.97
CA HIS A 25 8.69 1.17 5.89
C HIS A 25 7.32 0.73 5.34
N LYS A 26 6.57 1.63 4.68
CA LYS A 26 5.29 1.27 4.06
C LYS A 26 5.48 0.26 2.92
N THR A 27 6.50 0.49 2.09
CA THR A 27 6.85 -0.36 0.95
C THR A 27 7.25 -1.76 1.42
N GLU A 28 8.13 -1.86 2.43
CA GLU A 28 8.52 -3.16 3.00
C GLU A 28 7.35 -3.90 3.65
N ALA A 29 6.51 -3.21 4.43
CA ALA A 29 5.32 -3.82 5.01
C ALA A 29 4.35 -4.31 3.93
N LEU A 30 4.13 -3.53 2.87
CA LEU A 30 3.26 -3.88 1.76
C LEU A 30 3.79 -5.12 1.01
N ARG A 31 5.08 -5.16 0.68
CA ARG A 31 5.72 -6.34 0.06
C ARG A 31 5.57 -7.57 0.93
N ALA A 32 5.84 -7.45 2.23
CA ALA A 32 5.70 -8.56 3.17
C ALA A 32 4.27 -9.09 3.17
N HIS A 33 3.26 -8.22 3.23
CA HIS A 33 1.85 -8.63 3.18
C HIS A 33 1.48 -9.25 1.83
N LEU A 34 1.90 -8.67 0.69
CA LEU A 34 1.60 -9.19 -0.64
C LEU A 34 2.20 -10.58 -0.87
N ARG A 35 3.48 -10.81 -0.54
CA ARG A 35 4.13 -12.14 -0.61
C ARG A 35 3.36 -13.18 0.19
N CYS A 36 2.96 -12.78 1.38
CA CYS A 36 2.18 -13.57 2.31
C CYS A 36 0.77 -13.90 1.82
N VAL A 37 0.11 -13.03 1.04
CA VAL A 37 -1.19 -13.34 0.42
C VAL A 37 -1.01 -14.21 -0.82
N ALA A 38 0.01 -13.92 -1.64
CA ALA A 38 0.30 -14.69 -2.86
C ALA A 38 0.63 -16.16 -2.57
N ALA A 39 1.18 -16.46 -1.39
CA ALA A 39 1.46 -17.81 -0.90
C ALA A 39 0.25 -18.53 -0.25
N SER A 40 -0.93 -17.89 -0.17
CA SER A 40 -2.12 -18.51 0.43
C SER A 40 -2.72 -19.54 -0.52
N ASP A 41 -3.01 -20.76 -0.06
CA ASP A 41 -3.50 -21.84 -0.93
C ASP A 41 -4.94 -21.62 -1.40
N ASP A 42 -5.83 -21.10 -0.54
CA ASP A 42 -7.26 -20.90 -0.84
C ASP A 42 -7.61 -19.62 -1.61
N LEU A 43 -6.63 -19.02 -2.30
CA LEU A 43 -6.88 -17.78 -3.05
C LEU A 43 -7.39 -18.09 -4.47
N ASN A 44 -8.44 -17.38 -4.88
CA ASN A 44 -8.91 -17.38 -6.27
C ASN A 44 -7.71 -17.13 -7.24
N PRO A 45 -7.53 -17.94 -8.30
CA PRO A 45 -6.39 -17.83 -9.20
C PRO A 45 -6.23 -16.47 -9.88
N TYR A 46 -7.34 -15.83 -10.25
CA TYR A 46 -7.29 -14.49 -10.86
C TYR A 46 -6.80 -13.45 -9.86
N LEU A 47 -7.33 -13.50 -8.63
CA LEU A 47 -6.87 -12.63 -7.55
C LEU A 47 -5.38 -12.85 -7.24
N ARG A 48 -4.92 -14.11 -7.26
CA ARG A 48 -3.50 -14.45 -7.05
C ARG A 48 -2.62 -13.79 -8.12
N ASN A 49 -2.97 -13.93 -9.38
CA ASN A 49 -2.24 -13.32 -10.49
C ASN A 49 -2.18 -11.80 -10.35
N THR A 50 -3.32 -11.15 -10.06
CA THR A 50 -3.35 -9.70 -9.83
C THR A 50 -2.45 -9.28 -8.67
N LEU A 51 -2.46 -10.01 -7.54
CA LEU A 51 -1.60 -9.69 -6.40
C LEU A 51 -0.11 -9.94 -6.68
N GLN A 52 0.23 -10.93 -7.51
CA GLN A 52 1.60 -11.16 -7.97
C GLN A 52 2.09 -10.06 -8.89
N GLU A 53 1.25 -9.56 -9.79
CA GLU A 53 1.56 -8.42 -10.65
C GLU A 53 1.79 -7.16 -9.81
N VAL A 54 0.89 -6.89 -8.85
CA VAL A 54 1.03 -5.79 -7.89
C VAL A 54 2.32 -5.95 -7.08
N LEU A 55 2.63 -7.15 -6.59
CA LEU A 55 3.88 -7.42 -5.87
C LEU A 55 5.10 -7.11 -6.74
N GLY A 56 5.13 -7.56 -7.99
CA GLY A 56 6.24 -7.27 -8.91
C GLY A 56 6.44 -5.78 -9.12
N GLY A 57 5.35 -5.02 -9.29
CA GLY A 57 5.41 -3.56 -9.37
C GLY A 57 5.99 -2.93 -8.10
N TRP A 58 5.55 -3.37 -6.92
CA TRP A 58 6.04 -2.86 -5.64
C TRP A 58 7.44 -3.33 -5.28
N GLU A 59 7.94 -4.45 -5.78
CA GLU A 59 9.33 -4.89 -5.61
C GLU A 59 10.32 -3.99 -6.36
N ALA A 60 9.91 -3.37 -7.46
CA ALA A 60 10.71 -2.38 -8.18
C ALA A 60 10.75 -0.99 -7.51
N VAL A 61 9.87 -0.71 -6.54
CA VAL A 61 9.80 0.61 -5.88
C VAL A 61 10.95 0.78 -4.89
N HIS A 62 11.94 1.61 -5.22
CA HIS A 62 13.01 1.95 -4.27
C HIS A 62 12.69 3.26 -3.55
N CYS A 63 12.39 3.16 -2.26
CA CYS A 63 12.29 4.33 -1.37
C CYS A 63 13.60 4.51 -0.61
N HIS A 64 14.04 5.75 -0.44
CA HIS A 64 15.20 6.03 0.40
C HIS A 64 14.88 5.69 1.89
N PRO A 65 15.81 5.13 2.67
CA PRO A 65 15.56 4.75 4.08
C PRO A 65 15.09 5.92 4.96
N ALA A 66 15.56 7.14 4.63
CA ALA A 66 15.16 8.38 5.30
C ALA A 66 13.83 8.99 4.80
N SER A 67 13.12 8.33 3.87
CA SER A 67 11.83 8.83 3.37
C SER A 67 10.80 8.86 4.48
N VAL A 68 10.27 10.06 4.76
CA VAL A 68 9.18 10.29 5.72
C VAL A 68 7.85 10.46 4.98
N PRO A 69 6.72 10.07 5.59
CA PRO A 69 5.41 10.32 5.00
C PRO A 69 5.17 11.83 4.93
N VAL A 70 4.55 12.29 3.85
CA VAL A 70 4.09 13.68 3.75
C VAL A 70 2.72 13.77 4.40
N ASP A 71 2.53 14.76 5.26
CA ASP A 71 1.18 15.06 5.77
C ASP A 71 0.31 15.52 4.59
N ALA A 72 -0.77 14.79 4.36
CA ALA A 72 -1.80 15.21 3.42
C ALA A 72 -2.53 16.39 4.05
N TYR A 73 -2.07 17.61 3.78
CA TYR A 73 -2.84 18.81 4.10
C TYR A 73 -4.13 18.75 3.28
N PRO A 74 -5.31 18.78 3.91
CA PRO A 74 -6.54 18.93 3.15
C PRO A 74 -6.48 20.26 2.40
N LEU A 75 -6.70 20.24 1.09
CA LEU A 75 -6.76 21.43 0.23
C LEU A 75 -7.86 22.42 0.65
N THR A 76 -8.71 22.04 1.60
CA THR A 76 -9.75 22.86 2.20
C THR A 76 -9.62 22.85 3.73
N GLY A 77 -9.04 23.91 4.27
CA GLY A 77 -9.22 24.23 5.69
C GLY A 77 -10.63 24.82 5.93
N PRO A 78 -11.21 24.68 7.13
CA PRO A 78 -12.44 25.38 7.47
C PRO A 78 -12.20 26.89 7.33
N GLY A 79 -12.87 27.53 6.36
CA GLY A 79 -12.74 28.97 6.08
C GLY A 79 -11.95 29.36 4.83
N TRP A 80 -11.45 28.40 4.04
CA TRP A 80 -10.78 28.72 2.77
C TRP A 80 -11.82 28.94 1.66
N GLN A 81 -12.13 30.21 1.36
CA GLN A 81 -12.84 30.59 0.14
C GLN A 81 -11.82 30.70 -1.00
N THR A 82 -11.92 29.82 -1.99
CA THR A 82 -11.28 30.01 -3.29
C THR A 82 -11.99 31.16 -3.99
N HIS A 83 -11.29 32.29 -4.12
CA HIS A 83 -11.74 33.49 -4.82
C HIS A 83 -11.56 33.33 -6.35
#